data_AF-A0A645HSS3-F1
#
_entry.id   AF-A0A645HSS3-F1
#
_cell.length_a   1.000
_cell.length_b   1.000
_cell.length_c   1.000
_cell.angle_alpha   90.00
_cell.angle_beta   90.00
_cell.angle_gamma   90.00
#
_symmetry.space_group_name_H-M   'P 1'
#
loop_
_entity.id
_entity.type
_entity.pdbx_description
1 polymer ?
#
loop_
_entity_poly.entity_id
_entity_poly.type
_entity_poly.pdbx_seq_one_letter_code
_entity_poly.pdbx_strand_id
1 'polypeptide(L)'
;MVCRDLINEVIDLFDKPRFFHLGMDEETAYQPYKEYVVVRKYDLWWKDLYYLVDLVEKRGSRAWIWSDFGWQSPEHNALFFKKMPKNILQSNWYYFKEFNENVKEVKFYEQLEKHGYDQLPCGGNWNNNQNFRLTVEYCKKIISSSKLHGFLATSWAPTLKSCLTKNLATIEQVEIAKKEFYQYK
;
A
#
# COMPACT_ATOMS: atom_id res chain seq x y z
N MET A 1 -22.07 -8.00 -5.77
CA MET A 1 -22.39 -7.32 -7.05
C MET A 1 -22.22 -5.79 -6.99
N VAL A 2 -21.56 -5.21 -5.96
CA VAL A 2 -21.29 -3.75 -5.88
C VAL A 2 -19.87 -3.41 -6.35
N CYS A 3 -18.85 -4.13 -5.87
CA CYS A 3 -17.46 -3.87 -6.24
C CYS A 3 -17.21 -3.94 -7.75
N ARG A 4 -17.87 -4.86 -8.46
CA ARG A 4 -17.78 -4.95 -9.93
C ARG A 4 -18.24 -3.67 -10.60
N ASP A 5 -19.39 -3.16 -10.19
CA ASP A 5 -20.01 -2.02 -10.85
C ASP A 5 -19.19 -0.75 -10.54
N LEU A 6 -18.71 -0.59 -9.30
CA LEU A 6 -17.79 0.49 -8.92
C LEU A 6 -16.44 0.43 -9.64
N ILE A 7 -15.81 -0.74 -9.72
CA ILE A 7 -14.55 -0.91 -10.46
C ILE A 7 -14.76 -0.53 -11.92
N ASN A 8 -15.86 -1.00 -12.52
CA ASN A 8 -16.16 -0.68 -13.90
C ASN A 8 -16.35 0.82 -14.13
N GLU A 9 -17.20 1.45 -13.32
CA GLU A 9 -17.47 2.89 -13.41
C GLU A 9 -16.19 3.72 -13.23
N VAL A 10 -15.35 3.41 -12.23
CA VAL A 10 -14.09 4.12 -12.02
C VAL A 10 -13.13 3.92 -13.20
N ILE A 11 -13.04 2.72 -13.77
CA ILE A 11 -12.22 2.48 -14.97
C ILE A 11 -12.73 3.30 -16.16
N ASP A 12 -14.05 3.41 -16.33
CA ASP A 12 -14.66 4.22 -17.40
C ASP A 12 -14.42 5.72 -17.18
N LEU A 13 -14.59 6.21 -15.95
CA LEU A 13 -14.42 7.62 -15.59
C LEU A 13 -12.98 8.11 -15.77
N PHE A 14 -11.99 7.26 -15.51
CA PHE A 14 -10.57 7.60 -15.57
C PHE A 14 -9.86 7.03 -16.82
N ASP A 15 -10.62 6.64 -17.84
CA ASP A 15 -10.11 6.12 -19.12
C ASP A 15 -9.02 5.05 -18.94
N LYS A 16 -9.36 3.98 -18.22
CA LYS A 16 -8.48 2.83 -17.95
C LYS A 16 -7.16 3.27 -17.28
N PRO A 17 -7.20 3.61 -15.98
CA PRO A 17 -6.00 4.03 -15.26
C PRO A 17 -4.94 2.92 -15.26
N ARG A 18 -3.66 3.29 -15.33
CA ARG A 18 -2.54 2.32 -15.33
C ARG A 18 -2.58 1.37 -14.14
N PHE A 19 -2.93 1.91 -12.96
CA PHE A 19 -3.04 1.15 -11.71
C PHE A 19 -4.42 1.42 -11.08
N PHE A 20 -4.98 0.40 -10.44
CA PHE A 20 -6.24 0.51 -9.69
C PHE A 20 -6.03 -0.03 -8.27
N HIS A 21 -6.16 0.83 -7.26
CA HIS A 21 -5.96 0.45 -5.86
C HIS A 21 -7.23 -0.20 -5.29
N LEU A 22 -7.17 -1.48 -4.92
CA LEU A 22 -8.29 -2.26 -4.39
C LEU A 22 -8.41 -2.20 -2.86
N GLY A 23 -7.43 -1.62 -2.17
CA GLY A 23 -7.40 -1.57 -0.71
C GLY A 23 -6.88 -2.89 -0.18
N MET A 24 -7.77 -3.66 0.45
CA MET A 24 -7.54 -4.99 1.04
C MET A 24 -6.68 -5.00 2.31
N ASP A 25 -6.60 -3.85 2.99
CA ASP A 25 -5.91 -3.65 4.26
C ASP A 25 -6.78 -3.91 5.50
N GLU A 26 -6.10 -4.00 6.65
CA GLU A 26 -6.65 -3.87 8.01
C GLU A 26 -7.83 -4.80 8.33
N GLU A 27 -7.87 -5.96 7.69
CA GLU A 27 -8.90 -6.96 7.99
C GLU A 27 -8.63 -7.68 9.31
N THR A 28 -9.04 -7.02 10.40
CA THR A 28 -8.91 -7.49 11.77
C THR A 28 -10.24 -7.44 12.51
N ALA A 29 -10.41 -8.37 13.45
CA ALA A 29 -11.59 -8.41 14.32
C ALA A 29 -11.53 -7.34 15.43
N TYR A 30 -10.36 -6.75 15.69
CA TYR A 30 -10.20 -5.71 16.70
C TYR A 30 -10.67 -4.36 16.15
N GLN A 31 -11.94 -4.04 16.40
CA GLN A 31 -12.58 -2.81 15.96
C GLN A 31 -13.40 -2.21 17.13
N PRO A 32 -12.73 -1.59 18.13
CA PRO A 32 -13.31 -1.31 19.44
C PRO A 32 -14.48 -0.32 19.44
N TYR A 33 -14.66 0.42 18.34
CA TYR A 33 -15.72 1.43 18.18
C TYR A 33 -16.82 1.01 17.21
N LYS A 34 -16.88 -0.26 16.82
CA LYS A 34 -17.86 -0.78 15.86
C LYS A 34 -18.83 -1.73 16.55
N GLU A 35 -20.12 -1.50 16.33
CA GLU A 35 -21.19 -2.38 16.83
C GLU A 35 -21.25 -3.70 16.05
N TYR A 36 -20.73 -3.72 14.81
CA TYR A 36 -20.75 -4.87 13.92
C TYR A 36 -19.42 -4.99 13.17
N VAL A 37 -18.88 -6.21 13.14
CA VAL A 37 -17.60 -6.53 12.49
C VAL A 37 -17.73 -7.82 11.72
N VAL A 38 -17.33 -7.80 10.44
CA VAL A 38 -17.21 -8.98 9.59
C VAL A 38 -15.77 -9.13 9.19
N VAL A 39 -15.22 -10.33 9.38
CA VAL A 39 -13.85 -10.67 9.01
C VAL A 39 -13.89 -11.94 8.19
N ARG A 40 -13.34 -11.88 6.98
CA ARG A 40 -13.13 -13.04 6.12
C ARG A 40 -12.14 -13.98 6.81
N LYS A 41 -12.48 -15.26 6.80
CA LYS A 41 -11.65 -16.33 7.36
C LYS A 41 -11.24 -17.31 6.27
N TYR A 42 -10.16 -18.02 6.54
CA TYR A 42 -9.62 -19.04 5.64
C TYR A 42 -9.40 -18.47 4.23
N ASP A 43 -9.91 -19.15 3.21
CA ASP A 43 -9.68 -18.80 1.82
C ASP A 43 -10.63 -17.72 1.28
N LEU A 44 -11.57 -17.21 2.07
CA LEU A 44 -12.52 -16.21 1.60
C LEU A 44 -11.81 -14.91 1.18
N TRP A 45 -10.81 -14.47 1.95
CA TRP A 45 -9.97 -13.30 1.60
C TRP A 45 -9.34 -13.45 0.22
N TRP A 46 -8.77 -14.63 -0.05
CA TRP A 46 -8.10 -14.94 -1.31
C TRP A 46 -9.08 -15.02 -2.49
N LYS A 47 -10.23 -15.65 -2.29
CA LYS A 47 -11.28 -15.74 -3.31
C LYS A 47 -11.76 -14.35 -3.74
N ASP A 48 -11.98 -13.47 -2.78
CA ASP A 48 -12.40 -12.10 -3.06
C ASP A 48 -11.27 -11.30 -3.72
N LEU A 49 -10.03 -11.42 -3.24
CA LEU A 49 -8.87 -10.78 -3.89
C LEU A 49 -8.80 -11.16 -5.37
N TYR A 50 -8.84 -12.46 -5.67
CA TYR A 50 -8.73 -12.96 -7.05
C TYR A 50 -9.88 -12.47 -7.92
N TYR A 51 -11.09 -12.45 -7.39
CA TYR A 51 -12.25 -11.90 -8.09
C TYR A 51 -12.09 -10.41 -8.40
N LEU A 52 -11.67 -9.60 -7.42
CA LEU A 52 -11.47 -8.15 -7.61
C LEU A 52 -10.32 -7.84 -8.58
N VAL A 53 -9.23 -8.60 -8.50
CA VAL A 53 -8.09 -8.50 -9.43
C VAL A 53 -8.52 -8.84 -10.85
N ASP A 54 -9.26 -9.94 -11.03
CA ASP A 54 -9.77 -10.36 -12.34
C ASP A 54 -10.64 -9.27 -12.99
N LEU A 55 -11.50 -8.60 -12.20
CA LEU A 55 -12.31 -7.49 -12.68
C LEU A 55 -11.49 -6.30 -13.16
N VAL A 56 -10.44 -5.92 -12.41
CA VAL A 56 -9.54 -4.82 -12.77
C VAL A 56 -8.74 -5.16 -14.02
N GLU A 57 -8.13 -6.34 -14.04
CA GLU A 57 -7.15 -6.72 -15.06
C GLU A 57 -7.78 -7.08 -16.40
N LYS A 58 -8.99 -7.65 -16.41
CA LYS A 58 -9.76 -7.87 -17.66
C LYS A 58 -10.10 -6.58 -18.39
N ARG A 59 -10.13 -5.46 -17.67
CA ARG A 59 -10.35 -4.14 -18.25
C ARG A 59 -9.07 -3.39 -18.57
N GLY A 60 -7.91 -4.03 -18.38
CA GLY A 60 -6.59 -3.55 -18.80
C GLY A 60 -5.89 -2.60 -17.83
N SER A 61 -6.48 -2.34 -16.66
CA SER A 61 -5.77 -1.71 -15.53
C SER A 61 -4.99 -2.78 -14.76
N ARG A 62 -3.91 -2.41 -14.08
CA ARG A 62 -3.18 -3.34 -13.19
C ARG A 62 -3.67 -3.19 -11.75
N ALA A 63 -3.95 -4.32 -11.10
CA ALA A 63 -4.37 -4.32 -9.70
C ALA A 63 -3.23 -3.92 -8.76
N TRP A 64 -3.57 -3.14 -7.73
CA TRP A 64 -2.69 -2.64 -6.69
C TRP A 64 -3.38 -2.79 -5.33
N ILE A 65 -2.68 -3.28 -4.32
CA ILE A 65 -3.21 -3.46 -2.96
C ILE A 65 -2.27 -2.92 -1.89
N TRP A 66 -2.82 -2.74 -0.70
CA TRP A 66 -2.02 -2.71 0.52
C TRP A 66 -1.50 -4.10 0.86
N SER A 67 -0.27 -4.16 1.37
CA SER A 67 0.43 -5.43 1.60
C SER A 67 0.40 -5.93 3.04
N ASP A 68 -0.36 -5.28 3.92
CA ASP A 68 -0.32 -5.51 5.38
C ASP A 68 -0.71 -6.91 5.79
N PHE A 69 -1.58 -7.60 5.02
CA PHE A 69 -1.84 -9.02 5.19
C PHE A 69 -0.54 -9.80 5.43
N GLY A 70 0.51 -9.54 4.64
CA GLY A 70 1.75 -10.32 4.66
C GLY A 70 2.61 -10.18 5.92
N TRP A 71 2.44 -9.13 6.73
CA TRP A 71 3.23 -8.94 7.97
C TRP A 71 2.39 -9.01 9.24
N GLN A 72 1.12 -9.38 9.15
CA GLN A 72 0.25 -9.54 10.34
C GLN A 72 0.74 -10.65 11.27
N SER A 73 1.11 -11.82 10.74
CA SER A 73 1.70 -12.94 11.49
C SER A 73 2.61 -13.81 10.60
N PRO A 74 3.45 -14.71 11.17
CA PRO A 74 4.26 -15.64 10.39
C PRO A 74 3.44 -16.52 9.42
N GLU A 75 2.24 -16.96 9.83
CA GLU A 75 1.34 -17.77 9.00
C GLU A 75 0.79 -16.95 7.83
N HIS A 76 0.42 -15.70 8.07
CA HIS A 76 -0.02 -14.79 7.00
C HIS A 76 1.13 -14.50 6.03
N ASN A 77 2.35 -14.34 6.52
CA ASN A 77 3.55 -14.16 5.70
C ASN A 77 3.78 -15.35 4.76
N ALA A 78 3.75 -16.57 5.30
CA ALA A 78 3.89 -17.79 4.52
C ALA A 78 2.76 -17.94 3.49
N LEU A 79 1.52 -17.63 3.87
CA LEU A 79 0.37 -17.65 2.95
C LEU A 79 0.49 -16.58 1.86
N PHE A 80 0.95 -15.38 2.21
CA PHE A 80 1.14 -14.27 1.27
C PHE A 80 2.07 -14.70 0.13
N PHE A 81 3.27 -15.17 0.46
CA PHE A 81 4.24 -15.58 -0.56
C PHE A 81 3.83 -16.85 -1.31
N LYS A 82 2.96 -17.68 -0.73
CA LYS A 82 2.38 -18.86 -1.40
C LYS A 82 1.27 -18.50 -2.39
N LYS A 83 0.42 -17.51 -2.08
CA LYS A 83 -0.86 -17.28 -2.77
C LYS A 83 -0.95 -15.96 -3.53
N MET A 84 -0.13 -14.95 -3.21
CA MET A 84 -0.19 -13.62 -3.82
C MET A 84 0.41 -13.61 -5.24
N PRO A 85 -0.39 -13.32 -6.29
CA PRO A 85 0.11 -13.22 -7.66
C PRO A 85 1.17 -12.11 -7.82
N LYS A 86 2.21 -12.37 -8.62
CA LYS A 86 3.34 -11.44 -8.83
C LYS A 86 2.97 -10.17 -9.61
N ASN A 87 1.93 -10.25 -10.42
CA ASN A 87 1.43 -9.13 -11.22
C ASN A 87 0.71 -8.07 -10.36
N ILE A 88 0.27 -8.38 -9.14
CA ILE A 88 -0.36 -7.37 -8.28
C ILE A 88 0.71 -6.44 -7.70
N LEU A 89 0.58 -5.13 -7.96
CA LEU A 89 1.48 -4.11 -7.40
C LEU A 89 1.29 -4.03 -5.88
N GLN A 90 2.39 -3.92 -5.14
CA GLN A 90 2.38 -3.96 -3.68
C GLN A 90 2.66 -2.59 -3.07
N SER A 91 1.71 -2.02 -2.32
CA SER A 91 1.99 -0.95 -1.37
C SER A 91 2.10 -1.50 0.04
N ASN A 92 3.33 -1.63 0.50
CA ASN A 92 3.57 -1.77 1.92
C ASN A 92 3.59 -0.37 2.56
N TRP A 93 2.89 -0.20 3.68
CA TRP A 93 2.76 1.07 4.39
C TRP A 93 3.44 1.02 5.76
N TYR A 94 4.03 2.14 6.19
CA TYR A 94 4.64 2.29 7.51
C TYR A 94 4.72 3.77 7.90
N TYR A 95 4.41 4.11 9.15
CA TYR A 95 4.28 5.52 9.58
C TYR A 95 5.19 5.95 10.74
N PHE A 96 6.07 5.08 11.25
CA PHE A 96 6.99 5.42 12.34
C PHE A 96 8.40 5.77 11.80
N LYS A 97 9.37 6.01 12.68
CA LYS A 97 10.71 6.52 12.29
C LYS A 97 11.76 5.42 12.16
N GLU A 98 11.47 4.25 12.72
CA GLU A 98 12.42 3.17 12.90
C GLU A 98 12.47 2.32 11.63
N PHE A 99 13.53 2.45 10.85
CA PHE A 99 13.79 1.60 9.68
C PHE A 99 14.90 0.60 10.00
N ASN A 100 14.53 -0.50 10.66
CA ASN A 100 15.45 -1.58 11.01
C ASN A 100 14.76 -2.95 10.90
N GLU A 101 15.57 -4.01 10.89
CA GLU A 101 15.12 -5.40 10.65
C GLU A 101 14.18 -5.98 11.72
N ASN A 102 14.08 -5.34 12.90
CA ASN A 102 13.19 -5.77 13.97
C ASN A 102 11.75 -5.27 13.79
N VAL A 103 11.54 -4.33 12.88
CA VAL A 103 10.20 -3.82 12.54
C VAL A 103 9.65 -4.65 11.39
N LYS A 104 8.62 -5.44 11.66
CA LYS A 104 8.04 -6.41 10.72
C LYS A 104 7.56 -5.75 9.41
N GLU A 105 6.97 -4.55 9.50
CA GLU A 105 6.50 -3.76 8.36
C GLU A 105 7.68 -3.33 7.49
N VAL A 106 8.79 -2.91 8.10
CA VAL A 106 9.99 -2.48 7.37
C VAL A 106 10.69 -3.67 6.71
N LYS A 107 10.86 -4.76 7.46
CA LYS A 107 11.40 -6.02 6.94
C LYS A 107 10.60 -6.54 5.74
N PHE A 108 9.31 -6.25 5.68
CA PHE A 108 8.45 -6.70 4.60
C PHE A 108 8.82 -6.10 3.23
N TYR A 109 9.40 -4.89 3.17
CA TYR A 109 9.93 -4.32 1.91
C TYR A 109 11.02 -5.20 1.29
N GLU A 110 11.95 -5.70 2.10
CA GLU A 110 13.03 -6.60 1.66
C GLU A 110 12.48 -7.97 1.26
N GLN A 111 11.48 -8.47 1.98
CA GLN A 111 10.82 -9.72 1.64
C GLN A 111 10.09 -9.63 0.29
N LEU A 112 9.40 -8.53 0.02
CA LEU A 112 8.78 -8.27 -1.28
C LEU A 112 9.80 -8.25 -2.42
N GLU A 113 10.93 -7.55 -2.23
CA GLU A 113 12.03 -7.50 -3.20
C GLU A 113 12.60 -8.90 -3.46
N LYS A 114 12.93 -9.63 -2.39
CA LYS A 114 13.48 -10.99 -2.45
C LYS A 114 12.59 -11.96 -3.22
N HIS A 115 11.27 -11.79 -3.12
CA HIS A 115 10.29 -12.62 -3.82
C HIS A 115 9.87 -12.03 -5.18
N GLY A 116 10.48 -10.93 -5.63
CA GLY A 116 10.28 -10.39 -6.97
C GLY A 116 8.95 -9.66 -7.18
N TYR A 117 8.38 -9.02 -6.16
CA TYR A 117 7.22 -8.16 -6.33
C TYR A 117 7.62 -6.76 -6.80
N ASP A 118 6.78 -6.18 -7.65
CA ASP A 118 6.79 -4.74 -7.90
C ASP A 118 6.22 -4.00 -6.69
N GLN A 119 6.84 -2.87 -6.35
CA GLN A 119 6.55 -2.13 -5.14
C GLN A 119 6.26 -0.66 -5.43
N LEU A 120 5.32 -0.12 -4.67
CA LEU A 120 5.04 1.31 -4.53
C LEU A 120 4.93 1.61 -3.03
N PRO A 121 6.08 1.79 -2.32
CA PRO A 121 6.08 2.00 -0.88
C PRO A 121 5.25 3.21 -0.45
N CYS A 122 4.60 3.10 0.71
CA CYS A 122 3.76 4.15 1.25
C CYS A 122 4.26 4.63 2.60
N GLY A 123 4.40 5.95 2.73
CA GLY A 123 4.70 6.64 3.97
C GLY A 123 3.85 7.89 4.11
N GLY A 124 4.11 8.69 5.13
CA GLY A 124 3.31 9.89 5.34
C GLY A 124 3.57 10.58 6.66
N ASN A 125 2.62 11.41 7.07
CA ASN A 125 2.75 12.23 8.27
C ASN A 125 1.83 11.84 9.42
N TRP A 126 1.33 10.60 9.39
CA TRP A 126 0.32 10.15 10.36
C TRP A 126 0.81 10.27 11.80
N ASN A 127 1.98 9.69 12.10
CA ASN A 127 2.59 9.71 13.43
C ASN A 127 3.70 10.76 13.58
N ASN A 128 4.37 11.15 12.50
CA ASN A 128 5.48 12.10 12.55
C ASN A 128 5.78 12.75 11.19
N ASN A 129 6.49 13.88 11.20
CA ASN A 129 6.82 14.65 9.99
C ASN A 129 8.10 14.22 9.25
N GLN A 130 8.61 13.01 9.48
CA GLN A 130 9.87 12.52 8.90
C GLN A 130 9.68 11.21 8.10
N ASN A 131 8.62 10.47 8.37
CA ASN A 131 8.45 9.11 7.88
C ASN A 131 8.44 8.99 6.35
N PHE A 132 7.82 9.91 5.60
CA PHE A 132 7.78 9.78 4.14
C PHE A 132 9.20 9.88 3.54
N ARG A 133 9.99 10.84 4.00
CA ARG A 133 11.41 10.99 3.61
C ARG A 133 12.21 9.72 3.92
N LEU A 134 12.07 9.19 5.14
CA LEU A 134 12.76 7.97 5.57
C LEU A 134 12.32 6.74 4.75
N THR A 135 11.04 6.66 4.38
CA THR A 135 10.50 5.61 3.50
C THR A 135 11.19 5.65 2.14
N VAL A 136 11.28 6.84 1.53
CA VAL A 136 11.96 7.03 0.24
C VAL A 136 13.44 6.68 0.33
N GLU A 137 14.13 7.16 1.36
CA GLU A 137 15.55 6.89 1.58
C GLU A 137 15.85 5.40 1.71
N TYR A 138 15.09 4.71 2.56
CA TYR A 138 15.29 3.28 2.81
C TYR A 138 14.96 2.43 1.58
N CYS A 139 13.77 2.61 1.01
CA CYS A 139 13.30 1.79 -0.10
C CYS A 139 14.14 1.98 -1.37
N LYS A 140 14.66 3.20 -1.63
CA LYS A 140 15.56 3.45 -2.77
C LYS A 140 16.85 2.60 -2.69
N LYS A 141 17.31 2.25 -1.48
CA LYS A 141 18.53 1.45 -1.26
C LYS A 141 18.29 -0.05 -1.46
N ILE A 142 17.11 -0.55 -1.12
CA ILE A 142 16.83 -1.99 -1.05
C ILE A 142 15.98 -2.52 -2.21
N ILE A 143 15.17 -1.69 -2.87
CA ILE A 143 14.29 -2.11 -3.97
C ILE A 143 14.99 -1.83 -5.30
N SER A 144 14.98 -2.82 -6.20
CA SER A 144 15.51 -2.62 -7.55
C SER A 144 14.76 -1.50 -8.27
N SER A 145 15.47 -0.61 -8.97
CA SER A 145 14.85 0.46 -9.78
C SER A 145 13.87 -0.06 -10.83
N SER A 146 14.05 -1.31 -11.30
CA SER A 146 13.14 -1.98 -12.23
C SER A 146 11.79 -2.39 -11.62
N LYS A 147 11.74 -2.53 -10.28
CA LYS A 147 10.56 -2.95 -9.51
C LYS A 147 9.96 -1.84 -8.66
N LEU A 148 10.64 -0.69 -8.53
CA LEU A 148 10.17 0.48 -7.80
C LEU A 148 9.34 1.37 -8.71
N HIS A 149 8.00 1.30 -8.61
CA HIS A 149 7.08 2.06 -9.47
C HIS A 149 6.79 3.48 -8.97
N GLY A 150 7.29 3.85 -7.80
CA GLY A 150 7.15 5.17 -7.20
C GLY A 150 6.94 5.10 -5.69
N PHE A 151 6.39 6.18 -5.13
CA PHE A 151 6.09 6.31 -3.72
C PHE A 151 4.72 6.96 -3.53
N LEU A 152 3.97 6.50 -2.53
CA LEU A 152 2.68 7.07 -2.14
C LEU A 152 2.82 7.79 -0.80
N ALA A 153 2.36 9.04 -0.74
CA ALA A 153 2.29 9.81 0.50
C ALA A 153 0.85 9.92 0.97
N THR A 154 0.57 9.53 2.22
CA THR A 154 -0.77 9.62 2.82
C THR A 154 -0.76 10.54 4.03
N SER A 155 -1.70 11.50 4.09
CA SER A 155 -1.94 12.30 5.31
C SER A 155 -2.91 11.61 6.27
N TRP A 156 -3.79 10.76 5.73
CA TRP A 156 -5.01 10.19 6.35
C TRP A 156 -5.97 11.19 6.99
N ALA A 157 -5.60 12.48 7.04
CA ALA A 157 -6.44 13.52 7.56
C ALA A 157 -7.50 13.86 6.51
N PRO A 158 -8.77 14.05 6.92
CA PRO A 158 -9.82 14.39 5.98
C PRO A 158 -9.55 15.78 5.37
N THR A 159 -10.21 16.05 4.25
CA THR A 159 -10.11 17.34 3.53
C THR A 159 -10.95 18.43 4.21
N LEU A 160 -10.72 18.64 5.51
CA LEU A 160 -11.37 19.63 6.36
C LEU A 160 -10.42 20.80 6.65
N LYS A 161 -10.97 22.00 6.85
CA LYS A 161 -10.18 23.20 7.18
C LYS A 161 -9.33 23.01 8.44
N SER A 162 -9.85 22.31 9.45
CA SER A 162 -9.11 21.97 10.68
C SER A 162 -7.90 21.06 10.45
N CYS A 163 -7.88 20.33 9.33
CA CYS A 163 -6.81 19.41 8.96
C CYS A 163 -5.85 20.01 7.91
N LEU A 164 -6.07 21.25 7.46
CA LEU A 164 -5.29 21.87 6.39
C LEU A 164 -3.78 21.84 6.68
N THR A 165 -3.36 22.19 7.89
CA THR A 165 -1.95 22.16 8.31
C THR A 165 -1.35 20.76 8.18
N LYS A 166 -2.08 19.71 8.57
CA LYS A 166 -1.60 18.32 8.45
C LYS A 166 -1.53 17.88 6.98
N ASN A 167 -2.49 18.27 6.16
CA ASN A 167 -2.46 17.97 4.73
C ASN A 167 -1.29 18.67 4.03
N LEU A 168 -1.06 19.96 4.29
CA LEU A 168 0.07 20.72 3.74
C LEU A 168 1.42 20.15 4.20
N ALA A 169 1.56 19.75 5.47
CA ALA A 169 2.78 19.12 5.97
C ALA A 169 3.11 17.77 5.27
N THR A 170 2.11 17.07 4.71
CA THR A 170 2.37 15.89 3.87
C THR A 170 2.99 16.30 2.53
N ILE A 171 2.50 17.38 1.92
CA ILE A 171 3.02 17.93 0.66
C ILE A 171 4.47 18.39 0.84
N GLU A 172 4.78 19.08 1.94
CA GLU A 172 6.14 19.51 2.28
C GLU A 172 7.10 18.32 2.40
N GLN A 173 6.68 17.22 3.03
CA GLN A 173 7.50 16.01 3.08
C GLN A 173 7.75 15.40 1.70
N VAL A 174 6.76 15.43 0.80
CA VAL A 174 6.94 14.98 -0.59
C VAL A 174 7.95 15.87 -1.31
N GLU A 175 7.89 17.18 -1.12
CA GLU A 175 8.84 18.11 -1.72
C GLU A 175 10.28 17.81 -1.27
N ILE A 176 10.51 17.63 0.03
CA ILE A 176 11.83 17.30 0.59
C ILE A 176 12.33 15.98 0.01
N ALA A 177 11.52 14.92 0.10
CA ALA A 177 11.90 13.60 -0.38
C ALA A 177 12.18 13.59 -1.89
N LYS A 178 11.41 14.36 -2.67
CA LYS A 178 11.62 14.52 -4.12
C LYS A 178 12.96 15.19 -4.42
N LYS A 179 13.31 16.29 -3.73
CA LYS A 179 14.60 16.97 -3.91
C LYS A 179 15.76 16.01 -3.66
N GLU A 180 15.71 15.28 -2.55
CA GLU A 180 16.74 14.31 -2.20
C GLU A 180 16.80 13.14 -3.18
N PHE A 181 15.65 12.62 -3.61
CA PHE A 181 15.60 11.50 -4.55
C PHE A 181 16.36 11.80 -5.86
N TYR A 182 16.24 13.03 -6.38
CA TYR A 182 16.86 13.45 -7.64
C TYR A 182 18.25 14.10 -7.50
N GLN A 183 18.65 14.55 -6.31
CA GLN A 183 19.99 15.13 -6.09
C GLN A 183 21.12 14.11 -6.08
N TYR A 184 20.84 12.85 -5.75
CA TYR A 184 21.83 11.75 -5.77
C TYR A 184 21.85 11.02 -7.12
N LYS A 185 22.18 11.74 -8.21
CA LYS A 185 22.52 11.13 -9.51
C LYS A 185 24.03 11.08 -9.69
#